data_AF-A0A088MLX3-F1
#
_entry.id   AF-A0A088MLX3-F1
#
_cell.length_a   1.000
_cell.length_b   1.000
_cell.length_c   1.000
_cell.angle_alpha   90.00
_cell.angle_beta   90.00
_cell.angle_gamma   90.00
#
_symmetry.space_group_name_H-M   'P 1'
#
loop_
_entity.id
_entity.type
_entity.pdbx_description
1 polymer ?
#
loop_
_entity_poly.entity_id
_entity_poly.type
_entity_poly.pdbx_seq_one_letter_code
_entity_poly.pdbx_strand_id
1 'polypeptide(L)'
;RYVYQPIELLYLLVVTNKQSNILEDLETLRLLSKLVPEYAPSLYEEGVCKMAFELIFAFDEAISLGHKENVTVAQVKQYCEMESHEERLHKLLMQSKINETKDVMKRKASEIDKSKIEKNRGE
;
A
#
# COMPACT_ATOMS: atom_id res chain seq x y z
N ARG A 1 -14.57 -2.69 -27.54
CA ARG A 1 -14.02 -3.98 -27.99
C ARG A 1 -13.88 -4.85 -26.76
N TYR A 2 -14.29 -6.10 -26.85
CA TYR A 2 -14.17 -7.07 -25.77
C TYR A 2 -12.90 -7.88 -26.01
N VAL A 3 -11.96 -7.81 -25.08
CA VAL A 3 -10.74 -8.63 -25.09
C VAL A 3 -10.83 -9.55 -23.89
N TYR A 4 -10.84 -10.86 -24.12
CA TYR A 4 -11.07 -11.83 -23.06
C TYR A 4 -10.17 -13.05 -23.18
N GLN A 5 -9.96 -13.72 -22.05
CA GLN A 5 -9.35 -15.03 -22.01
C GLN A 5 -10.00 -15.91 -20.94
N PRO A 6 -10.06 -17.24 -21.16
CA PRO A 6 -10.58 -18.16 -20.16
C PRO A 6 -9.64 -18.22 -18.96
N ILE A 7 -10.22 -18.29 -17.76
CA ILE A 7 -9.56 -18.59 -16.49
C ILE A 7 -10.40 -19.68 -15.82
N GLU A 8 -9.96 -20.93 -15.96
CA GLU A 8 -10.71 -22.12 -15.53
C GLU A 8 -12.15 -22.12 -16.11
N LEU A 9 -13.17 -22.05 -15.25
CA LEU A 9 -14.59 -22.05 -15.64
C LEU A 9 -15.17 -20.63 -15.86
N LEU A 10 -14.35 -19.59 -15.72
CA LEU A 10 -14.72 -18.19 -15.88
C LEU A 10 -14.02 -17.57 -17.09
N TYR A 11 -14.49 -16.40 -17.50
CA TYR A 11 -13.82 -15.57 -18.49
C TYR A 11 -13.40 -14.26 -17.84
N LEU A 12 -12.11 -13.92 -17.96
CA LEU A 12 -11.64 -12.59 -17.65
C LEU A 12 -11.80 -11.72 -18.90
N LEU A 13 -12.47 -10.58 -18.75
CA LEU A 13 -12.84 -9.68 -19.83
C LEU A 13 -12.37 -8.26 -19.51
N VAL A 14 -11.72 -7.61 -20.48
CA VAL A 14 -11.42 -6.18 -20.46
C VAL A 14 -12.22 -5.50 -21.59
N VAL A 15 -12.91 -4.42 -21.24
CA VAL A 15 -13.66 -3.60 -22.20
C VAL A 15 -12.80 -2.41 -22.62
N THR A 16 -12.45 -2.34 -23.91
CA THR A 16 -11.53 -1.31 -24.43
C THR A 16 -12.16 -0.50 -25.56
N ASN A 17 -11.59 0.66 -25.90
CA ASN A 17 -12.05 1.45 -27.04
C ASN A 17 -11.59 0.79 -28.36
N LYS A 18 -12.32 0.95 -29.47
CA LYS A 18 -11.86 0.48 -30.79
C LYS A 18 -10.57 1.19 -31.24
N GLN A 19 -10.31 2.39 -30.71
CA GLN A 19 -9.13 3.19 -31.02
C GLN A 19 -7.90 2.85 -30.16
N SER A 20 -8.05 2.07 -29.06
CA SER A 20 -6.91 1.71 -28.22
C SER A 20 -6.01 0.68 -28.90
N ASN A 21 -4.73 0.69 -28.52
CA ASN A 21 -3.75 -0.28 -29.00
C ASN A 21 -4.11 -1.68 -28.49
N ILE A 22 -4.48 -2.58 -29.40
CA ILE A 22 -4.87 -3.96 -29.06
C ILE A 22 -3.74 -4.76 -28.41
N LEU A 23 -2.48 -4.48 -28.75
CA LEU A 23 -1.35 -5.20 -28.16
C LEU A 23 -1.20 -4.85 -26.69
N GLU A 24 -1.38 -3.57 -26.35
CA GLU A 24 -1.35 -3.08 -24.97
C GLU A 24 -2.55 -3.61 -24.18
N ASP A 25 -3.77 -3.56 -24.75
CA ASP A 25 -4.96 -4.17 -24.15
C ASP A 25 -4.75 -5.66 -23.80
N LEU A 26 -4.13 -6.42 -24.71
CA LEU A 26 -3.81 -7.84 -24.52
C LEU A 26 -2.73 -8.05 -23.44
N GLU A 27 -1.73 -7.17 -23.35
CA GLU A 27 -0.75 -7.21 -22.27
C GLU A 27 -1.39 -6.94 -20.91
N THR A 28 -2.31 -5.97 -20.83
CA THR A 28 -3.08 -5.68 -19.62
C THR A 28 -3.87 -6.92 -19.20
N LEU A 29 -4.64 -7.50 -20.12
CA LEU A 29 -5.40 -8.73 -19.84
C LEU A 29 -4.50 -9.88 -19.36
N ARG A 30 -3.32 -10.05 -19.96
CA ARG A 30 -2.35 -11.07 -19.55
C ARG A 30 -1.80 -10.82 -18.15
N LEU A 31 -1.53 -9.57 -17.78
CA LEU A 31 -1.08 -9.22 -16.44
C LEU A 31 -2.19 -9.50 -15.41
N LEU A 32 -3.41 -8.99 -15.66
CA LEU A 32 -4.56 -9.20 -14.78
C LEU A 32 -4.85 -10.68 -14.56
N SER A 33 -4.78 -11.49 -15.62
CA SER A 33 -5.02 -12.94 -15.49
C SER A 33 -3.97 -13.67 -14.66
N LYS A 34 -2.74 -13.15 -14.58
CA LYS A 34 -1.73 -13.69 -13.67
C LYS A 34 -1.97 -13.23 -12.24
N LEU A 35 -2.56 -12.05 -12.03
CA LEU A 35 -2.92 -11.54 -10.71
C LEU A 35 -4.10 -12.28 -10.09
N VAL A 36 -5.15 -12.60 -10.85
CA VAL A 36 -6.35 -13.27 -10.31
C VAL A 36 -6.02 -14.51 -9.44
N PRO A 37 -5.27 -15.52 -9.91
CA PRO A 37 -4.97 -16.70 -9.10
C PRO A 37 -4.07 -16.44 -7.89
N GLU A 38 -3.35 -15.32 -7.85
CA GLU A 38 -2.51 -14.94 -6.70
C GLU A 38 -3.34 -14.48 -5.50
N TYR A 39 -4.51 -13.90 -5.74
CA TYR A 39 -5.40 -13.37 -4.70
C TYR A 39 -6.66 -14.23 -4.51
N ALA A 40 -7.12 -14.93 -5.54
CA ALA A 40 -8.29 -15.81 -5.50
C ALA A 40 -7.86 -17.29 -5.74
N PRO A 41 -7.61 -18.07 -4.68
CA PRO A 41 -7.21 -19.47 -4.81
C PRO A 41 -8.29 -20.36 -5.46
N SER A 42 -9.56 -19.96 -5.34
CA SER A 42 -10.71 -20.64 -5.92
C SER A 42 -11.25 -19.79 -7.07
N LEU A 43 -11.06 -20.27 -8.31
CA LEU A 43 -11.48 -19.59 -9.53
C LEU A 43 -12.93 -19.91 -9.94
N TYR A 44 -13.78 -20.07 -8.93
CA TYR A 44 -15.24 -20.14 -9.07
C TYR A 44 -15.85 -18.80 -8.65
N GLU A 45 -17.10 -18.54 -9.04
CA GLU A 45 -17.80 -17.29 -8.75
C GLU A 45 -17.70 -16.90 -7.26
N GLU A 46 -18.03 -17.81 -6.35
CA GLU A 46 -17.98 -17.55 -4.90
C GLU A 46 -16.56 -17.20 -4.41
N GLY A 47 -15.54 -17.88 -4.93
CA GLY A 47 -14.14 -17.65 -4.56
C GLY A 47 -13.63 -16.29 -5.02
N VAL A 48 -13.95 -15.91 -6.25
CA VAL A 48 -13.62 -14.59 -6.82
C VAL A 48 -14.38 -13.49 -6.09
N CYS A 49 -15.68 -13.66 -5.85
CA CYS A 49 -16.50 -12.68 -5.12
C CYS A 49 -15.99 -12.44 -3.70
N LYS A 50 -15.56 -13.50 -2.99
CA LYS A 50 -14.99 -13.38 -1.65
C LYS A 50 -13.71 -12.54 -1.61
N MET A 51 -12.93 -12.58 -2.69
CA MET A 51 -11.65 -11.87 -2.83
C MET A 51 -11.76 -10.59 -3.67
N ALA A 52 -12.98 -10.09 -3.92
CA ALA A 52 -13.22 -8.98 -4.85
C ALA A 52 -12.44 -7.71 -4.49
N PHE A 53 -12.34 -7.34 -3.21
CA PHE A 53 -11.59 -6.16 -2.79
C PHE A 53 -10.09 -6.30 -3.01
N GLU A 54 -9.51 -7.45 -2.67
CA GLU A 54 -8.09 -7.71 -2.89
C GLU A 54 -7.75 -7.69 -4.39
N LEU A 55 -8.63 -8.24 -5.23
CA LEU A 55 -8.50 -8.19 -6.68
C LEU A 55 -8.60 -6.76 -7.21
N ILE A 56 -9.54 -5.95 -6.70
CA ILE A 56 -9.67 -4.53 -7.07
C ILE A 56 -8.39 -3.77 -6.74
N PHE A 57 -7.83 -3.94 -5.54
CA PHE A 57 -6.59 -3.28 -5.16
C PHE A 57 -5.40 -3.71 -6.03
N ALA A 58 -5.28 -5.01 -6.30
CA ALA A 58 -4.25 -5.51 -7.21
C ALA A 58 -4.41 -4.96 -8.64
N PHE A 59 -5.64 -4.74 -9.09
CA PHE A 59 -5.91 -4.19 -10.42
C PHE A 59 -5.64 -2.69 -10.50
N ASP A 60 -5.86 -1.93 -9.42
CA ASP A 60 -5.55 -0.50 -9.35
C ASP A 60 -4.03 -0.26 -9.51
N GLU A 61 -3.20 -1.11 -8.88
CA GLU A 61 -1.74 -1.06 -9.04
C GLU A 61 -1.26 -1.46 -10.46
N ALA A 62 -2.08 -2.18 -11.22
CA ALA A 62 -1.75 -2.61 -12.57
C ALA A 62 -2.25 -1.64 -13.66
N ILE A 63 -3.25 -0.81 -13.36
CA ILE A 63 -3.91 0.08 -14.31
C ILE A 63 -4.18 1.45 -13.68
N SER A 64 -3.49 2.48 -14.17
CA SER A 64 -3.73 3.86 -13.78
C SER A 64 -4.41 4.64 -14.90
N LEU A 65 -5.50 5.33 -14.59
CA LEU A 65 -6.20 6.22 -15.54
C LEU A 65 -6.54 5.55 -16.89
N GLY A 66 -6.75 4.24 -16.90
CA GLY A 66 -7.05 3.45 -18.10
C GLY A 66 -5.83 3.02 -18.92
N HIS A 67 -4.62 3.25 -18.42
CA HIS A 67 -3.36 2.81 -19.04
C HIS A 67 -2.70 1.72 -18.21
N LYS A 68 -2.00 0.81 -18.90
CA LYS A 68 -1.22 -0.24 -18.25
C LYS A 68 -0.01 0.36 -17.55
N GLU A 69 0.18 0.02 -16.29
CA GLU A 69 1.41 0.30 -15.59
C GLU A 69 2.50 -0.72 -15.97
N ASN A 70 3.75 -0.28 -16.03
CA ASN A 70 4.88 -1.17 -16.33
C ASN A 70 5.36 -1.88 -15.06
N VAL A 71 4.51 -2.78 -14.56
CA VAL A 71 4.73 -3.51 -13.30
C VAL A 71 4.67 -5.02 -13.50
N THR A 72 5.42 -5.72 -12.67
CA THR A 72 5.35 -7.18 -12.56
C THR A 72 4.35 -7.60 -11.49
N VAL A 73 3.90 -8.85 -11.52
CA VAL A 73 3.02 -9.43 -10.47
C VAL A 73 3.63 -9.30 -9.07
N ALA A 74 4.96 -9.46 -8.95
CA ALA A 74 5.66 -9.32 -7.67
C ALA A 74 5.65 -7.88 -7.16
N GLN A 75 5.82 -6.90 -8.05
CA GLN A 75 5.74 -5.48 -7.68
C GLN A 75 4.34 -5.08 -7.27
N VAL A 76 3.30 -5.54 -7.98
CA VAL A 76 1.90 -5.30 -7.59
C VAL A 76 1.65 -5.78 -6.16
N LYS A 77 2.09 -7.00 -5.83
CA LYS A 77 1.98 -7.51 -4.45
C LYS A 77 2.68 -6.62 -3.43
N GLN A 78 3.92 -6.22 -3.73
CA GLN A 78 4.69 -5.33 -2.85
C GLN A 78 4.00 -3.97 -2.67
N TYR A 79 3.41 -3.40 -3.72
CA TYR A 79 2.72 -2.12 -3.63
C TYR A 79 1.42 -2.24 -2.81
N CYS A 80 0.71 -3.37 -2.94
CA CYS A 80 -0.43 -3.68 -2.08
C CYS A 80 -0.07 -3.84 -0.59
N GLU A 81 1.20 -4.03 -0.21
CA GLU A 81 1.62 -3.98 1.21
C GLU A 81 1.56 -2.55 1.77
N MET A 82 1.53 -1.54 0.89
CA MET A 82 1.45 -0.12 1.21
C MET A 82 2.55 0.34 2.19
N GLU A 83 3.71 -0.34 2.21
CA GLU A 83 4.82 -0.01 3.11
C GLU A 83 5.70 1.08 2.50
N SER A 84 5.63 2.29 3.04
CA SER A 84 6.51 3.40 2.63
C SER A 84 7.72 3.52 3.55
N HIS A 85 8.92 3.33 2.99
CA HIS A 85 10.19 3.55 3.70
C HIS A 85 10.34 5.00 4.16
N GLU A 86 9.91 5.96 3.35
CA GLU A 86 9.98 7.38 3.68
C GLU A 86 9.06 7.71 4.86
N GLU A 87 7.84 7.17 4.86
CA GLU A 87 6.92 7.34 5.99
C GLU A 87 7.49 6.72 7.27
N ARG A 88 8.10 5.53 7.18
CA ARG A 88 8.74 4.86 8.31
C ARG A 88 9.89 5.68 8.89
N LEU A 89 10.74 6.24 8.03
CA LEU A 89 11.83 7.12 8.44
C LEU A 89 11.29 8.40 9.10
N HIS A 90 10.28 9.02 8.51
CA HIS A 90 9.65 10.22 9.06
C HIS A 90 9.06 9.98 10.46
N LYS A 91 8.36 8.85 10.67
CA LYS A 91 7.85 8.44 11.99
C LYS A 91 8.98 8.27 13.01
N LEU A 92 10.11 7.67 12.61
CA LEU A 92 11.27 7.49 13.50
C LEU A 92 11.88 8.83 13.92
N LEU A 93 12.08 9.75 12.97
CA LEU A 93 12.60 11.09 13.25
C LEU A 93 11.69 11.88 14.18
N MET A 94 10.37 11.84 13.94
CA MET A 94 9.38 12.48 14.80
C MET A 94 9.43 11.91 16.22
N GLN A 95 9.52 10.59 16.37
CA GLN A 95 9.63 9.94 17.66
C GLN A 95 10.92 10.33 18.41
N SER A 96 12.06 10.41 17.72
CA SER A 96 13.32 10.89 18.31
C SER A 96 13.17 12.29 18.87
N LYS A 97 12.59 13.21 18.09
CA LYS A 97 12.37 14.61 18.50
C LYS A 97 11.45 14.73 19.71
N ILE A 98 10.40 13.90 19.77
CA ILE A 98 9.50 13.82 20.93
C ILE A 98 10.27 13.32 22.17
N ASN A 99 11.08 12.28 22.03
CA ASN A 99 11.84 11.71 23.14
C ASN A 99 12.88 12.71 23.67
N GLU A 100 13.62 13.37 22.77
CA GLU A 100 14.57 14.43 23.13
C GLU A 100 13.89 15.57 23.88
N THR A 101 12.72 16.00 23.41
CA THR A 101 11.95 17.07 24.06
C THR A 101 11.48 16.64 25.46
N LYS A 102 11.02 15.39 25.62
CA LYS A 102 10.62 14.82 26.91
C LYS A 102 11.81 14.75 27.89
N ASP A 103 12.98 14.34 27.42
CA ASP A 103 14.19 14.27 28.26
C ASP A 103 14.64 15.66 28.72
N VAL A 104 14.62 16.66 27.82
CA VAL A 104 14.92 18.05 28.17
C VAL A 104 13.91 18.60 29.19
N MET A 105 12.61 18.34 29.01
CA MET A 105 11.58 18.76 29.96
C MET A 105 11.79 18.12 31.34
N LYS A 106 12.12 16.82 31.38
CA LYS A 106 12.39 16.09 32.64
C LYS A 106 13.62 16.63 33.36
N ARG A 107 14.70 16.93 32.63
CA ARG A 107 15.91 17.56 33.20
C ARG A 107 15.61 18.94 33.77
N LYS A 108 14.93 19.80 33.00
CA LYS A 108 14.54 21.14 33.46
C LYS A 108 13.62 21.10 34.68
N ALA A 109 12.64 20.19 34.71
CA ALA A 109 11.78 20.02 35.88
C ALA A 109 12.58 19.63 37.13
N SER A 110 13.51 18.68 36.99
CA SER A 110 14.38 18.27 38.11
C SER A 110 15.30 19.39 38.60
N GLU A 111 15.82 20.23 37.71
CA GLU A 111 16.65 21.40 38.07
C GLU A 111 15.82 22.46 38.84
N ILE A 112 14.59 22.71 38.39
CA ILE A 112 13.67 23.63 39.06
C ILE A 112 13.36 23.12 40.48
N ASP A 113 13.07 21.83 40.65
CA ASP A 113 12.76 21.27 41.96
C ASP A 113 13.97 21.31 42.91
N LYS A 114 15.18 21.02 42.43
CA LYS A 114 16.41 21.16 43.24
C LYS A 114 16.63 22.60 43.69
N SER A 115 16.50 23.57 42.78
CA SER A 115 16.70 24.99 43.12
C SER A 115 15.67 25.52 44.13
N LYS A 116 14.42 25.01 44.11
CA LYS A 116 13.42 25.33 45.13
C LYS A 116 13.81 24.78 46.51
N ILE A 117 14.32 23.56 46.58
CA ILE A 117 14.75 22.93 47.84
C ILE A 117 15.94 23.69 48.45
N GLU A 118 16.91 24.10 47.63
CA GLU A 118 18.07 24.88 48.08
C GLU A 118 17.66 26.26 48.60
N LYS A 119 16.74 26.97 47.93
CA LYS A 119 16.22 28.25 48.40
C LYS A 119 15.50 28.15 49.75
N ASN A 120 14.71 27.10 49.97
CA ASN A 120 14.00 26.88 51.24
C ASN A 120 14.90 26.40 52.39
N ARG A 121 16.15 26.02 52.14
CA ARG A 121 17.12 25.61 53.18
C ARG A 121 18.03 26.75 53.65
N GLY A 122 17.98 27.90 53.00
CA GLY A 122 18.77 29.09 53.33
C GLY A 122 18.05 30.14 54.19
N GLU A 123 16.81 29.88 54.60
CA GLU A 123 16.06 30.62 55.64
C GLU A 123 15.97 29.76 56.91
#